data_AF-A0A518GB89-F1
#
_entry.id   AF-A0A518GB89-F1
#
_cell.length_a   1.000
_cell.length_b   1.000
_cell.length_c   1.000
_cell.angle_alpha   90.00
_cell.angle_beta   90.00
_cell.angle_gamma   90.00
#
_symmetry.space_group_name_H-M   'P 1'
#
loop_
_entity.id
_entity.type
_entity.pdbx_description
1 polymer ?
#
loop_
_entity_poly.entity_id
_entity_poly.type
_entity_poly.pdbx_seq_one_letter_code
_entity_poly.pdbx_strand_id
1 'polypeptide(L)'
;MHTSRRTRALEMGNRSRRLRDFYHYPHGSTKYTIRSLFLAVFVVAICCPFVVLHFSRQALSRKYMQQNAIAYAICRHLSEHDYEWPKSWAELEPSFDLEVGQESPWTYEELRSTVSVRFDIDGPALAAQCRGASQLTLDAFRADDRIPDEASPNRVIVDYIKSTIQLP
;
A
#
# COMPACT_ATOMS: atom_id res chain seq x y z
N MET A 1 60.14 63.37 -7.65
CA MET A 1 58.87 62.71 -7.24
C MET A 1 57.83 62.84 -8.34
N HIS A 2 57.71 61.90 -9.29
CA HIS A 2 56.63 61.94 -10.32
C HIS A 2 56.21 60.58 -10.91
N THR A 3 56.72 59.46 -10.42
CA THR A 3 56.49 58.12 -11.00
C THR A 3 55.31 57.34 -10.41
N SER A 4 54.70 57.80 -9.32
CA SER A 4 53.69 57.03 -8.57
C SER A 4 52.24 57.13 -9.11
N ARG A 5 51.91 58.14 -9.94
CA ARG A 5 50.53 58.32 -10.44
C ARG A 5 50.17 57.48 -11.67
N ARG A 6 51.15 57.03 -12.46
CA ARG A 6 50.88 56.27 -13.71
C ARG A 6 50.55 54.80 -13.46
N THR A 7 51.07 54.18 -12.40
CA THR A 7 50.82 52.76 -12.08
C THR A 7 49.39 52.51 -11.57
N ARG A 8 48.81 53.43 -10.79
CA ARG A 8 47.41 53.28 -10.30
C ARG A 8 46.36 53.36 -11.41
N ALA A 9 46.58 54.14 -12.46
CA ALA A 9 45.63 54.27 -13.57
C ALA A 9 45.53 52.98 -14.42
N LEU A 10 46.64 52.25 -14.57
CA LEU A 10 46.68 51.00 -15.33
C LEU A 10 46.04 49.82 -14.56
N GLU A 11 46.15 49.78 -13.23
CA GLU A 11 45.46 48.76 -12.43
C GLU A 11 43.94 48.93 -12.43
N MET A 12 43.43 50.17 -12.37
CA MET A 12 41.98 50.41 -12.45
C MET A 12 41.40 50.03 -13.82
N GLY A 13 42.13 50.27 -14.91
CA GLY A 13 41.73 49.84 -16.25
C GLY A 13 41.59 48.32 -16.37
N ASN A 14 42.55 47.57 -15.82
CA ASN A 14 42.52 46.10 -15.88
C ASN A 14 41.44 45.46 -14.99
N ARG A 15 41.08 46.10 -13.87
CA ARG A 15 39.98 45.62 -13.01
C ARG A 15 38.61 45.77 -13.69
N SER A 16 38.42 46.86 -14.44
CA SER A 16 37.16 47.11 -15.16
C SER A 16 36.92 46.17 -16.36
N ARG A 17 37.99 45.64 -16.97
CA ARG A 17 37.87 44.64 -18.06
C ARG A 17 37.51 43.26 -17.53
N ARG A 18 38.09 42.82 -16.40
CA ARG A 18 37.79 41.50 -15.80
C ARG A 18 36.35 41.35 -15.30
N LEU A 19 35.68 42.44 -14.93
CA LEU A 19 34.28 42.38 -14.49
C LEU A 19 33.28 42.31 -15.66
N ARG A 20 33.70 42.68 -16.88
CA ARG A 20 32.82 42.63 -18.05
C ARG A 20 32.64 41.22 -18.60
N ASP A 21 33.66 40.38 -18.43
CA ASP A 21 33.63 38.99 -18.90
C ASP A 21 32.84 38.05 -17.97
N PHE A 22 32.57 38.47 -16.73
CA PHE A 22 31.87 37.64 -15.74
C PHE A 22 30.35 37.58 -15.92
N TYR A 23 29.75 38.49 -16.71
CA TYR A 23 28.31 38.51 -16.98
C TYR A 23 27.93 38.02 -18.37
N HIS A 24 28.86 37.44 -19.13
CA HIS A 24 28.49 36.61 -20.26
C HIS A 24 27.99 35.27 -19.74
N TYR A 25 26.71 35.23 -19.32
CA TYR A 25 25.95 33.99 -19.39
C TYR A 25 26.05 33.51 -20.84
N PRO A 26 26.66 32.34 -21.10
CA PRO A 26 26.72 31.85 -22.46
C PRO A 26 25.28 31.72 -22.94
N HIS A 27 24.93 32.46 -23.99
CA HIS A 27 23.77 32.20 -24.83
C HIS A 27 23.99 30.89 -25.61
N GLY A 28 24.36 29.83 -24.88
CA GLY A 28 24.32 28.45 -25.30
C GLY A 28 22.85 28.05 -25.40
N SER A 29 22.28 28.36 -26.57
CA SER A 29 21.25 27.60 -27.24
C SER A 29 20.01 27.22 -26.39
N THR A 30 19.13 28.21 -26.18
CA THR A 30 17.73 28.07 -25.71
C THR A 30 16.94 26.92 -26.34
N LYS A 31 17.33 26.47 -27.54
CA LYS A 31 16.77 25.31 -28.24
C LYS A 31 16.98 23.97 -27.52
N TYR A 32 18.08 23.80 -26.78
CA TYR A 32 18.36 22.56 -26.06
C TYR A 32 17.66 22.53 -24.70
N THR A 33 17.51 23.67 -24.05
CA THR A 33 16.76 23.83 -22.79
C THR A 33 15.27 23.58 -22.96
N ILE A 34 14.66 24.01 -24.07
CA ILE A 34 13.24 23.73 -24.35
C ILE A 34 13.03 22.24 -24.66
N ARG A 35 13.91 21.63 -25.47
CA ARG A 35 13.82 20.20 -25.82
C ARG A 35 14.03 19.28 -24.62
N SER A 36 14.99 19.58 -23.74
CA SER A 36 15.20 18.81 -22.52
C SER A 36 14.03 18.96 -21.55
N LEU A 37 13.40 20.15 -21.47
CA LEU A 37 12.19 20.35 -20.68
C LEU A 37 11.03 19.49 -21.21
N PHE A 38 10.78 19.48 -22.52
CA PHE A 38 9.73 18.65 -23.11
C PHE A 38 9.98 17.16 -22.89
N LEU A 39 11.24 16.70 -23.02
CA LEU A 39 11.60 15.32 -22.73
C LEU A 39 11.37 14.97 -21.25
N ALA A 40 11.78 15.84 -20.32
CA ALA A 40 11.56 15.64 -18.89
C ALA A 40 10.07 15.58 -18.55
N VAL A 41 9.25 16.48 -19.10
CA VAL A 41 7.79 16.48 -18.93
C VAL A 41 7.18 15.21 -19.49
N PHE A 42 7.62 14.76 -20.67
CA PHE A 42 7.14 13.53 -21.30
C PHE A 42 7.49 12.28 -20.47
N VAL A 43 8.72 12.19 -19.95
CA VAL A 43 9.14 11.11 -19.05
C VAL A 43 8.30 11.10 -17.77
N VAL A 44 8.11 12.26 -17.13
CA VAL A 44 7.28 12.36 -15.92
C VAL A 44 5.83 11.98 -16.21
N ALA A 45 5.26 12.42 -17.33
CA ALA A 45 3.89 12.10 -17.72
C ALA A 45 3.67 10.60 -17.97
N ILE A 46 4.70 9.86 -18.40
CA ILE A 46 4.64 8.41 -18.59
C ILE A 46 4.93 7.66 -17.29
N CYS A 47 5.96 8.08 -16.55
CA CYS A 47 6.38 7.39 -15.33
C CYS A 47 5.38 7.59 -14.18
N CYS A 48 4.78 8.77 -14.04
CA CYS A 48 3.89 9.08 -12.93
C CYS A 48 2.66 8.15 -12.87
N PRO A 49 1.90 7.92 -13.96
CA PRO A 49 0.80 6.95 -13.96
C PRO A 49 1.26 5.54 -13.58
N PHE A 50 2.43 5.11 -14.05
CA PHE A 50 2.96 3.78 -13.76
C PHE A 50 3.26 3.62 -12.26
N VAL A 51 3.89 4.62 -11.65
CA VAL A 51 4.17 4.66 -10.21
C VAL A 51 2.87 4.67 -9.40
N VAL A 52 1.89 5.49 -9.77
CA VAL A 52 0.59 5.55 -9.09
C VAL A 52 -0.14 4.20 -9.18
N LEU A 53 -0.17 3.58 -10.36
CA LEU A 53 -0.78 2.27 -10.55
C LEU A 53 -0.09 1.20 -9.71
N HIS A 54 1.24 1.20 -9.68
CA HIS A 54 2.03 0.26 -8.89
C HIS A 54 1.72 0.38 -7.39
N PHE A 55 1.77 1.59 -6.82
CA PHE A 55 1.44 1.81 -5.41
C PHE A 55 -0.02 1.49 -5.09
N SER A 56 -0.96 1.80 -5.99
CA SER A 56 -2.37 1.48 -5.79
C SER A 56 -2.64 -0.03 -5.71
N ARG A 57 -1.95 -0.83 -6.55
CA ARG A 57 -2.02 -2.29 -6.52
C ARG A 57 -1.43 -2.86 -5.22
N GLN A 58 -0.30 -2.32 -4.78
CA GLN A 58 0.31 -2.75 -3.50
C GLN A 58 -0.57 -2.44 -2.29
N ALA A 59 -1.22 -1.26 -2.26
CA ALA A 59 -2.11 -0.89 -1.17
C ALA A 59 -3.34 -1.81 -1.08
N LEU A 60 -3.95 -2.16 -2.23
CA LEU A 60 -5.05 -3.11 -2.30
C LEU A 60 -4.61 -4.51 -1.84
N SER A 61 -3.44 -4.97 -2.29
CA SER A 61 -2.85 -6.24 -1.86
C SER A 61 -2.62 -6.29 -0.36
N ARG A 62 -2.17 -5.19 0.25
CA ARG A 62 -1.91 -5.15 1.70
C ARG A 62 -3.19 -5.28 2.51
N LYS A 63 -4.22 -4.47 2.20
CA LYS A 63 -5.51 -4.52 2.90
C LYS A 63 -6.13 -5.92 2.79
N TYR A 64 -6.04 -6.51 1.61
CA TYR A 64 -6.48 -7.87 1.36
C TYR A 64 -5.76 -8.91 2.23
N MET A 65 -4.42 -8.88 2.24
CA MET A 65 -3.64 -9.82 3.05
C MET A 65 -3.90 -9.66 4.55
N GLN A 66 -4.11 -8.43 5.03
CA GLN A 66 -4.49 -8.16 6.40
C GLN A 66 -5.86 -8.75 6.76
N GLN A 67 -6.85 -8.65 5.86
CA GLN A 67 -8.16 -9.27 6.08
C GLN A 67 -8.06 -10.80 6.06
N ASN A 68 -7.26 -11.38 5.16
CA ASN A 68 -7.04 -12.83 5.13
C ASN A 68 -6.37 -13.36 6.38
N ALA A 69 -5.37 -12.66 6.92
CA ALA A 69 -4.75 -13.00 8.20
C ALA A 69 -5.82 -13.15 9.29
N ILE A 70 -6.77 -12.22 9.37
CA ILE A 70 -7.88 -12.31 10.32
C ILE A 70 -8.90 -13.39 9.94
N ALA A 71 -9.15 -13.63 8.65
CA ALA A 71 -9.99 -14.75 8.21
C ALA A 71 -9.43 -16.10 8.68
N TYR A 72 -8.11 -16.32 8.61
CA TYR A 72 -7.48 -17.53 9.15
C TYR A 72 -7.62 -17.63 10.67
N ALA A 73 -7.42 -16.52 11.40
CA ALA A 73 -7.67 -16.49 12.84
C ALA A 73 -9.14 -16.83 13.19
N ILE A 74 -10.11 -16.36 12.39
CA ILE A 74 -11.52 -16.73 12.53
C ILE A 74 -11.73 -18.22 12.25
N CYS A 75 -11.17 -18.77 11.17
CA CYS A 75 -11.26 -20.21 10.88
C CYS A 75 -10.71 -21.06 12.04
N ARG A 76 -9.57 -20.64 12.61
CA ARG A 76 -8.98 -21.27 13.79
C ARG A 76 -9.93 -21.18 14.99
N HIS A 77 -10.51 -20.02 15.27
CA HIS A 77 -11.48 -19.83 16.34
C HIS A 77 -12.70 -20.76 16.17
N LEU A 78 -13.27 -20.80 14.96
CA LEU A 78 -14.41 -21.67 14.62
C LEU A 78 -14.07 -23.15 14.83
N SER A 79 -12.82 -23.55 14.56
CA SER A 79 -12.34 -24.92 14.77
C SER A 79 -12.28 -25.31 16.25
N GLU A 80 -12.00 -24.34 17.13
CA GLU A 80 -11.81 -24.54 18.57
C GLU A 80 -13.12 -24.42 19.36
N HIS A 81 -14.14 -23.78 18.78
CA HIS A 81 -15.40 -23.44 19.44
C HIS A 81 -16.63 -23.95 18.69
N ASP A 82 -16.54 -25.10 18.01
CA ASP A 82 -17.68 -25.77 17.35
C ASP A 82 -18.53 -24.85 16.45
N TYR A 83 -17.84 -24.04 15.62
CA TYR A 83 -18.44 -23.02 14.74
C TYR A 83 -19.14 -21.85 15.45
N GLU A 84 -18.89 -21.62 16.74
CA GLU A 84 -19.27 -20.36 17.38
C GLU A 84 -18.49 -19.19 16.78
N TRP A 85 -19.21 -18.18 16.29
CA TRP A 85 -18.59 -16.98 15.72
C TRP A 85 -17.98 -16.13 16.85
N PRO A 86 -16.77 -15.58 16.68
CA PRO A 86 -16.17 -14.70 17.66
C PRO A 86 -17.07 -13.48 17.89
N LYS A 87 -17.21 -13.05 19.15
CA LYS A 87 -18.05 -11.91 19.53
C LYS A 87 -17.25 -10.61 19.65
N SER A 88 -15.93 -10.72 19.70
CA SER A 88 -15.04 -9.57 19.82
C SER A 88 -13.64 -9.88 19.31
N TRP A 89 -12.86 -8.82 19.13
CA TRP A 89 -11.43 -8.93 18.88
C TRP A 89 -10.73 -9.77 19.96
N ALA A 90 -11.05 -9.59 21.24
CA ALA A 90 -10.37 -10.29 22.32
C ALA A 90 -10.49 -11.83 22.21
N GLU A 91 -11.59 -12.33 21.66
CA GLU A 91 -11.79 -13.77 21.43
C GLU A 91 -10.97 -14.31 20.23
N LEU A 92 -10.49 -13.41 19.36
CA LEU A 92 -9.60 -13.74 18.23
C LEU A 92 -8.11 -13.68 18.57
N GLU A 93 -7.71 -13.01 19.65
CA GLU A 93 -6.29 -12.86 20.01
C GLU A 93 -5.57 -14.21 20.19
N PRO A 94 -6.14 -15.21 20.93
CA PRO A 94 -5.50 -16.50 21.08
C PRO A 94 -5.37 -17.26 19.74
N SER A 95 -6.43 -17.22 18.93
CA SER A 95 -6.46 -17.90 17.62
C SER A 95 -5.52 -17.22 16.62
N PHE A 96 -5.34 -15.90 16.72
CA PHE A 96 -4.35 -15.16 15.94
C PHE A 96 -2.93 -15.58 16.29
N ASP A 97 -2.58 -15.63 17.58
CA ASP A 97 -1.24 -16.00 18.01
C ASP A 97 -0.85 -17.43 17.59
N LEU A 98 -1.83 -18.33 17.56
CA LEU A 98 -1.64 -19.72 17.16
C LEU A 98 -1.53 -19.93 15.65
N GLU A 99 -2.39 -19.26 14.86
CA GLU A 99 -2.50 -19.52 13.42
C GLU A 99 -1.66 -18.56 12.56
N VAL A 100 -1.45 -17.33 13.04
CA VAL A 100 -0.98 -16.21 12.20
C VAL A 100 0.24 -15.51 12.81
N GLY A 101 0.32 -15.41 14.13
CA GLY A 101 1.25 -14.54 14.84
C GLY A 101 2.74 -14.81 14.58
N GLN A 102 3.14 -16.03 14.23
CA GLN A 102 4.55 -16.35 14.00
C GLN A 102 5.05 -15.98 12.58
N GLU A 103 4.19 -16.02 11.58
CA GLU A 103 4.56 -15.81 10.17
C GLU A 103 4.02 -14.50 9.59
N SER A 104 3.12 -13.84 10.32
CA SER A 104 2.51 -12.60 9.88
C SER A 104 3.48 -11.43 9.96
N PRO A 105 3.58 -10.61 8.89
CA PRO A 105 4.31 -9.34 8.94
C PRO A 105 3.55 -8.24 9.72
N TRP A 106 2.35 -8.53 10.23
CA TRP A 106 1.51 -7.62 11.01
C TRP A 106 1.31 -8.14 12.42
N THR A 107 1.35 -7.21 13.38
CA THR A 107 0.98 -7.48 14.77
C THR A 107 -0.54 -7.54 14.93
N TYR A 108 -0.99 -8.20 15.99
CA TYR A 108 -2.42 -8.25 16.34
C TYR A 108 -3.05 -6.86 16.48
N GLU A 109 -2.39 -5.94 17.19
CA GLU A 109 -2.91 -4.58 17.41
C GLU A 109 -2.96 -3.75 16.12
N GLU A 110 -2.01 -3.92 15.20
CA GLU A 110 -2.07 -3.31 13.87
C GLU A 110 -3.29 -3.80 13.09
N LEU A 111 -3.58 -5.10 13.11
CA LEU A 111 -4.74 -5.65 12.41
C LEU A 111 -6.05 -5.21 13.07
N ARG A 112 -6.12 -5.24 14.40
CA ARG A 112 -7.28 -4.75 15.17
C ARG A 112 -7.63 -3.30 14.85
N SER A 113 -6.64 -2.45 14.62
CA SER A 113 -6.84 -1.03 14.30
C SER A 113 -7.16 -0.76 12.83
N THR A 114 -6.85 -1.69 11.92
CA THR A 114 -6.95 -1.47 10.46
C THR A 114 -8.02 -2.30 9.77
N VAL A 115 -8.34 -3.48 10.31
CA VAL A 115 -9.33 -4.41 9.75
C VAL A 115 -10.66 -4.21 10.47
N SER A 116 -11.74 -4.15 9.70
CA SER A 116 -13.10 -4.14 10.24
C SER A 116 -13.70 -5.54 10.10
N VAL A 117 -14.12 -6.11 11.22
CA VAL A 117 -14.77 -7.43 11.30
C VAL A 117 -16.18 -7.25 11.83
N ARG A 118 -17.15 -7.93 11.21
CA ARG A 118 -18.50 -8.09 11.75
C ARG A 118 -18.53 -9.26 12.73
N PHE A 119 -18.82 -8.95 13.99
CA PHE A 119 -18.93 -9.94 15.07
C PHE A 119 -20.39 -10.35 15.35
N ASP A 120 -21.35 -9.75 14.63
CA ASP A 120 -22.80 -9.99 14.75
C ASP A 120 -23.30 -11.16 13.89
N ILE A 121 -22.43 -12.11 13.55
CA ILE A 121 -22.75 -13.23 12.67
C ILE A 121 -23.14 -14.46 13.51
N ASP A 122 -24.23 -15.12 13.13
CA ASP A 122 -24.64 -16.39 13.70
C ASP A 122 -23.86 -17.53 13.03
N GLY A 123 -22.81 -17.99 13.72
CA GLY A 123 -21.91 -19.05 13.25
C GLY A 123 -22.63 -20.39 12.98
N PRO A 124 -23.44 -20.93 13.92
CA PRO A 124 -24.23 -22.13 13.68
C PRO A 124 -25.19 -22.01 12.48
N ALA A 125 -25.87 -20.87 12.33
CA ALA A 125 -26.73 -20.64 11.16
C ALA A 125 -25.92 -20.61 9.86
N LEU A 126 -24.74 -19.98 9.86
CA LEU A 126 -23.82 -19.95 8.73
C LEU A 126 -23.36 -21.37 8.34
N ALA A 127 -22.96 -22.19 9.32
CA ALA A 127 -22.59 -23.59 9.13
C ALA A 127 -23.73 -24.43 8.54
N ALA A 128 -24.96 -24.23 9.01
CA ALA A 128 -26.14 -24.90 8.45
C ALA A 128 -26.39 -24.49 6.99
N GLN A 129 -26.23 -23.21 6.66
CA GLN A 129 -26.37 -22.71 5.29
C GLN A 129 -25.29 -23.28 4.35
N CYS A 130 -24.05 -23.42 4.83
CA CYS A 130 -22.94 -24.03 4.09
C CYS A 130 -23.22 -25.47 3.64
N ARG A 131 -24.05 -26.24 4.37
CA ARG A 131 -24.44 -27.62 4.01
C ARG A 131 -25.36 -27.68 2.80
N GLY A 132 -26.29 -26.73 2.67
CA GLY A 132 -27.36 -26.78 1.69
C GLY A 132 -27.16 -25.90 0.45
N ALA A 133 -26.35 -24.85 0.55
CA ALA A 133 -26.22 -23.85 -0.50
C ALA A 133 -25.01 -24.10 -1.42
N SER A 134 -25.27 -24.20 -2.72
CA SER A 134 -24.23 -24.18 -3.76
C SER A 134 -23.51 -22.84 -3.81
N GLN A 135 -24.22 -21.74 -3.55
CA GLN A 135 -23.66 -20.39 -3.48
C GLN A 135 -24.09 -19.70 -2.18
N LEU A 136 -23.12 -19.27 -1.38
CA LEU A 136 -23.33 -18.59 -0.11
C LEU A 136 -22.49 -17.32 -0.09
N THR A 137 -23.08 -16.21 0.35
CA THR A 137 -22.38 -14.94 0.54
C THR A 137 -22.27 -14.66 2.03
N LEU A 138 -21.03 -14.47 2.49
CA LEU A 138 -20.70 -14.01 3.84
C LEU A 138 -20.23 -12.57 3.75
N ASP A 139 -20.66 -11.73 4.69
CA ASP A 139 -20.25 -10.33 4.82
C ASP A 139 -19.57 -10.13 6.19
N ALA A 140 -18.51 -10.89 6.46
CA ALA A 140 -17.70 -10.72 7.68
C ALA A 140 -16.75 -9.52 7.53
N PHE A 141 -16.23 -9.34 6.31
CA PHE A 141 -15.41 -8.22 5.88
C PHE A 141 -16.11 -7.48 4.76
N ARG A 142 -16.00 -6.14 4.76
CA ARG A 142 -16.53 -5.31 3.67
C ARG A 142 -15.93 -5.76 2.33
N ALA A 143 -16.80 -6.15 1.40
CA ALA A 143 -16.44 -6.48 0.03
C ALA A 143 -15.74 -5.29 -0.65
N ASP A 144 -14.70 -5.60 -1.42
CA ASP A 144 -13.98 -4.65 -2.26
C ASP A 144 -14.08 -5.17 -3.70
N ASP A 145 -14.80 -4.43 -4.57
CA ASP A 145 -15.12 -4.85 -5.95
C ASP A 145 -13.88 -5.13 -6.82
N ARG A 146 -12.68 -4.77 -6.32
CA ARG A 146 -11.39 -4.97 -6.99
C ARG A 146 -10.75 -6.32 -6.66
N ILE A 147 -11.30 -7.07 -5.70
CA ILE A 147 -10.78 -8.37 -5.26
C ILE A 147 -11.68 -9.46 -5.87
N PRO A 148 -11.10 -10.45 -6.59
CA PRO A 148 -11.86 -11.60 -7.06
C PRO A 148 -12.53 -12.32 -5.88
N ASP A 149 -13.79 -12.75 -6.05
CA ASP A 149 -14.56 -13.40 -4.99
C ASP A 149 -13.85 -14.65 -4.44
N GLU A 150 -13.21 -15.42 -5.33
CA GLU A 150 -12.41 -16.62 -5.02
C GLU A 150 -11.27 -16.36 -4.03
N ALA A 151 -10.70 -15.15 -4.10
CA ALA A 151 -9.61 -14.76 -3.24
C ALA A 151 -10.13 -14.14 -1.93
N SER A 152 -11.40 -13.74 -1.84
CA SER A 152 -11.88 -12.88 -0.74
C SER A 152 -11.77 -13.54 0.65
N PRO A 153 -11.53 -12.76 1.71
CA PRO A 153 -11.47 -13.30 3.07
C PRO A 153 -12.79 -13.93 3.52
N ASN A 154 -13.93 -13.42 3.02
CA ASN A 154 -15.25 -14.04 3.25
C ASN A 154 -15.31 -15.44 2.63
N ARG A 155 -14.74 -15.61 1.43
CA ARG A 155 -14.70 -16.89 0.74
C ARG A 155 -13.83 -17.92 1.46
N VAL A 156 -12.68 -17.50 2.00
CA VAL A 156 -11.79 -18.34 2.82
C VAL A 156 -12.57 -18.99 3.97
N ILE A 157 -13.40 -18.22 4.69
CA ILE A 157 -14.19 -18.71 5.81
C ILE A 157 -15.29 -19.67 5.34
N VAL A 158 -16.01 -19.32 4.28
CA VAL A 158 -17.06 -20.18 3.71
C VAL A 158 -16.49 -21.51 3.24
N ASP A 159 -15.36 -21.48 2.54
CA ASP A 159 -14.69 -22.68 2.02
C ASP A 159 -14.15 -23.54 3.17
N TYR A 160 -13.59 -22.94 4.23
CA TYR A 160 -13.18 -23.66 5.45
C TYR A 160 -14.37 -24.39 6.12
N ILE A 161 -15.49 -23.69 6.30
CA ILE A 161 -16.68 -24.29 6.90
C ILE A 161 -17.20 -25.45 6.03
N LYS A 162 -17.27 -25.25 4.71
CA LYS A 162 -17.69 -26.30 3.76
C LYS A 162 -16.76 -27.50 3.78
N SER A 163 -15.45 -27.30 3.77
CA SER A 163 -14.48 -28.41 3.79
C SER A 163 -14.56 -29.21 5.09
N THR A 164 -14.81 -28.53 6.21
CA THR A 164 -14.84 -29.17 7.53
C THR A 164 -16.14 -29.94 7.76
N ILE A 165 -17.28 -29.41 7.28
CA ILE A 165 -18.60 -30.05 7.48
C ILE A 165 -18.87 -31.20 6.49
N GLN A 166 -18.17 -31.25 5.36
CA GLN A 166 -18.29 -32.35 4.38
C GLN A 166 -17.47 -33.60 4.74
N LEU A 167 -16.63 -33.54 5.77
CA LEU A 167 -15.92 -34.71 6.28
C LEU A 167 -16.87 -35.51 7.20
N PRO A 168 -17.09 -36.82 6.91
CA PRO A 168 -17.99 -37.69 7.67
C PRO A 168 -17.46 -38.06 9.06
#